data_AF-A0A8W8IK98-F1
#
_entry.id   AF-A0A8W8IK98-F1
#
_cell.length_a   1.000
_cell.length_b   1.000
_cell.length_c   1.000
_cell.angle_alpha   90.00
_cell.angle_beta   90.00
_cell.angle_gamma   90.00
#
_symmetry.space_group_name_H-M   'P 1'
#
loop_
_entity.id
_entity.type
_entity.pdbx_description
1 polymer ?
#
loop_
_entity_poly.entity_id
_entity_poly.type
_entity_poly.pdbx_seq_one_letter_code
_entity_poly.pdbx_strand_id
1 'polypeptide(L)'
;MGKNTGAFVLLFSLAVLHGASSWLFPKKTANCQPVGKPFYFGKTNIWCMSLFPRRVSRSVHRNPFGISHRWIWYDGYYLEFGTRPHASVVIRNTHPMVGDFCPIKPEKNPAGFSVLPVECIIGCARNYERVFGKFSKTKNNCHMFTNRMADILCHNTVCPNWCMA
;
A
#
# COMPACT_ATOMS: atom_id res chain seq x y z
N MET A 1 -47.41 -34.84 -50.55
CA MET A 1 -46.00 -34.99 -50.98
C MET A 1 -45.24 -33.74 -50.58
N GLY A 2 -44.08 -33.88 -49.94
CA GLY A 2 -43.12 -32.78 -49.74
C GLY A 2 -42.97 -32.31 -48.29
N LYS A 3 -41.90 -32.81 -47.65
CA LYS A 3 -41.37 -32.39 -46.34
C LYS A 3 -40.93 -30.92 -46.36
N ASN A 4 -41.02 -30.23 -45.22
CA ASN A 4 -39.85 -29.61 -44.57
C ASN A 4 -40.19 -29.11 -43.16
N THR A 5 -39.67 -29.89 -42.21
CA THR A 5 -39.34 -29.55 -40.83
C THR A 5 -38.64 -28.20 -40.71
N GLY A 6 -39.22 -27.28 -39.94
CA GLY A 6 -38.58 -26.09 -39.43
C GLY A 6 -38.88 -25.97 -37.93
N ALA A 7 -37.99 -26.50 -37.10
CA ALA A 7 -38.05 -26.36 -35.66
C ALA A 7 -37.77 -24.90 -35.26
N PHE A 8 -38.73 -24.23 -34.64
CA PHE A 8 -38.45 -23.01 -33.87
C PHE A 8 -38.75 -23.30 -32.40
N VAL A 9 -37.73 -23.87 -31.75
CA VAL A 9 -37.60 -23.87 -30.29
C VAL A 9 -37.25 -22.43 -29.90
N LEU A 10 -38.24 -21.64 -29.47
CA LEU A 10 -37.97 -20.38 -28.79
C LEU A 10 -37.64 -20.69 -27.34
N LEU A 11 -36.34 -20.84 -27.09
CA LEU A 11 -35.71 -20.96 -25.77
C LEU A 11 -36.10 -19.75 -24.90
N PHE A 12 -36.89 -20.01 -23.87
CA PHE A 12 -37.00 -19.17 -22.69
C PHE A 12 -35.60 -18.96 -22.09
N SER A 13 -35.03 -17.77 -22.28
CA SER A 13 -33.80 -17.38 -21.60
C SER A 13 -34.14 -16.39 -20.49
N LEU A 14 -34.40 -16.93 -19.29
CA LEU A 14 -34.29 -16.20 -18.04
C LEU A 14 -32.81 -15.79 -17.88
N ALA A 15 -32.45 -14.61 -18.36
CA ALA A 15 -31.20 -13.96 -17.99
C ALA A 15 -31.38 -13.35 -16.60
N VAL A 16 -31.12 -14.17 -15.60
CA VAL A 16 -30.86 -13.77 -14.21
C VAL A 16 -29.67 -12.81 -14.23
N LEU A 17 -29.93 -11.51 -14.17
CA LEU A 17 -28.91 -10.50 -13.90
C LEU A 17 -28.54 -10.55 -12.42
N HIS A 18 -27.75 -11.54 -12.03
CA HIS A 18 -26.97 -11.49 -10.80
C HIS A 18 -25.62 -10.85 -11.08
N GLY A 19 -25.34 -9.76 -10.37
CA GLY A 19 -23.99 -9.29 -10.12
C GLY A 19 -23.56 -8.10 -10.96
N ALA A 20 -23.68 -6.91 -10.38
CA ALA A 20 -22.56 -5.98 -10.15
C ALA A 20 -23.07 -4.57 -9.79
N SER A 21 -23.75 -4.44 -8.65
CA SER A 21 -24.08 -3.13 -8.09
C SER A 21 -23.21 -2.83 -6.87
N SER A 22 -21.89 -3.01 -7.00
CA SER A 22 -20.91 -2.69 -5.94
C SER A 22 -20.53 -1.20 -5.89
N TRP A 23 -21.38 -0.31 -6.43
CA TRP A 23 -21.11 1.12 -6.61
C TRP A 23 -21.94 2.04 -5.69
N LEU A 24 -22.71 1.50 -4.74
CA LEU A 24 -23.61 2.29 -3.87
C LEU A 24 -23.34 2.17 -2.36
N PHE A 25 -22.24 1.52 -1.95
CA PHE A 25 -21.83 1.55 -0.55
C PHE A 25 -20.51 2.32 -0.43
N PRO A 26 -20.46 3.47 0.27
CA PRO A 26 -19.19 3.95 0.75
C PRO A 26 -18.57 2.81 1.56
N LYS A 27 -17.40 2.32 1.14
CA LYS A 27 -16.62 1.42 1.99
C LYS A 27 -16.51 2.12 3.33
N LYS A 28 -17.10 1.55 4.39
CA LYS A 28 -16.84 1.99 5.76
C LYS A 28 -15.33 1.91 5.92
N THR A 29 -14.65 3.05 5.85
CA THR A 29 -13.32 3.17 6.43
C THR A 29 -13.58 2.92 7.90
N ALA A 30 -13.30 1.71 8.37
CA ALA A 30 -13.23 1.48 9.80
C ALA A 30 -12.19 2.48 10.30
N ASN A 31 -12.64 3.59 10.86
CA ASN A 31 -11.76 4.61 11.39
C ASN A 31 -10.90 3.89 12.43
N CYS A 32 -9.58 3.83 12.18
CA CYS A 32 -8.63 3.28 13.12
C CYS A 32 -8.89 3.98 14.45
N GLN A 33 -9.43 3.23 15.42
CA GLN A 33 -9.89 3.80 16.67
C GLN A 33 -8.71 4.51 17.35
N PRO A 34 -8.91 5.67 18.00
CA PRO A 34 -7.83 6.46 18.58
C PRO A 34 -7.29 5.85 19.88
N VAL A 35 -6.87 4.57 19.82
CA VAL A 35 -6.36 3.79 20.93
C VAL A 35 -4.97 3.29 20.58
N GLY A 36 -3.99 3.58 21.44
CA GLY A 36 -2.59 3.23 21.25
C GLY A 36 -1.76 4.34 20.61
N LYS A 37 -0.67 3.96 19.92
CA LYS A 37 0.30 4.90 19.35
C LYS A 37 -0.11 5.29 17.92
N PRO A 38 0.08 6.56 17.51
CA PRO A 38 -0.24 6.98 16.15
C PRO A 38 0.76 6.41 15.14
N PHE A 39 0.29 6.12 13.92
CA PHE A 39 1.13 5.88 12.76
C PHE A 39 0.83 6.90 11.66
N TYR A 40 1.83 7.20 10.84
CA TYR A 40 1.75 8.25 9.81
C TYR A 40 2.21 7.71 8.48
N PHE A 41 1.52 8.08 7.40
CA PHE A 41 2.10 7.95 6.08
C PHE A 41 3.07 9.09 5.80
N GLY A 42 4.01 8.82 4.92
CA GLY A 42 4.83 9.85 4.32
C GLY A 42 5.09 9.57 2.85
N LYS A 43 5.50 10.63 2.16
CA LYS A 43 5.82 10.59 0.74
C LYS A 43 7.20 11.18 0.51
N THR A 44 7.89 10.59 -0.45
CA THR A 44 9.14 11.11 -1.00
C THR A 44 8.96 11.36 -2.50
N ASN A 45 9.55 12.45 -2.99
CA ASN A 45 9.40 12.87 -4.39
C ASN A 45 10.13 11.90 -5.34
N ILE A 46 9.40 11.21 -6.22
CA ILE A 46 10.00 10.22 -7.13
C ILE A 46 10.86 10.84 -8.22
N TRP A 47 10.64 12.11 -8.58
CA TRP A 47 11.48 12.80 -9.58
C TRP A 47 12.90 12.91 -9.07
N CYS A 48 13.04 13.23 -7.79
CA CYS A 48 14.34 13.15 -7.13
C CYS A 48 14.90 11.73 -7.25
N MET A 49 14.11 10.67 -6.96
CA MET A 49 14.52 9.25 -7.12
C MET A 49 14.96 8.84 -8.53
N SER A 50 14.35 9.41 -9.58
CA SER A 50 14.70 9.08 -10.97
C SER A 50 16.01 9.72 -11.43
N LEU A 51 16.48 10.77 -10.76
CA LEU A 51 17.66 11.56 -11.16
C LEU A 51 18.98 11.08 -10.50
N PHE A 52 18.97 9.94 -9.81
CA PHE A 52 20.12 9.33 -9.14
C PHE A 52 21.08 8.66 -10.12
N PRO A 53 21.84 9.46 -10.88
CA PRO A 53 23.25 9.47 -10.56
C PRO A 53 23.81 10.86 -10.21
N ARG A 54 22.98 11.91 -10.10
CA ARG A 54 23.46 13.26 -9.76
C ARG A 54 22.72 13.79 -8.53
N ARG A 55 23.49 14.21 -7.51
CA ARG A 55 22.95 14.89 -6.32
C ARG A 55 22.08 16.06 -6.78
N VAL A 56 20.76 15.94 -6.66
CA VAL A 56 19.86 17.03 -7.02
C VAL A 56 19.69 17.92 -5.80
N SER A 57 20.12 19.17 -5.97
CA SER A 57 19.93 20.27 -5.02
C SER A 57 18.47 20.40 -4.57
N ARG A 58 18.27 20.92 -3.34
CA ARG A 58 16.98 21.22 -2.70
C ARG A 58 16.18 22.23 -3.54
N SER A 59 15.51 21.79 -4.60
CA SER A 59 14.67 22.67 -5.43
C SER A 59 13.28 22.86 -4.81
N VAL A 60 12.88 24.13 -4.71
CA VAL A 60 11.63 24.66 -4.10
C VAL A 60 10.46 24.61 -5.09
N HIS A 61 10.43 23.66 -6.03
CA HIS A 61 9.35 23.54 -7.03
C HIS A 61 8.58 22.23 -6.89
N ARG A 62 7.24 22.35 -6.83
CA ARG A 62 6.27 21.26 -6.61
C ARG A 62 5.51 20.99 -7.93
N ASN A 63 5.74 19.83 -8.54
CA ASN A 63 4.97 19.35 -9.70
C ASN A 63 3.70 18.61 -9.20
N PRO A 64 2.49 18.97 -9.68
CA PRO A 64 1.22 18.42 -9.18
C PRO A 64 0.88 16.97 -9.59
N PHE A 65 1.61 16.34 -10.52
CA PHE A 65 1.26 14.99 -11.06
C PHE A 65 2.15 13.84 -10.55
N GLY A 66 2.86 14.01 -9.42
CA GLY A 66 3.93 13.10 -8.99
C GLY A 66 3.47 11.70 -8.56
N ILE A 67 3.91 10.66 -9.28
CA ILE A 67 4.11 9.32 -8.72
C ILE A 67 5.01 9.51 -7.48
N SER A 68 4.66 8.98 -6.30
CA SER A 68 5.37 9.26 -5.04
C SER A 68 5.84 7.97 -4.40
N HIS A 69 7.07 7.91 -3.88
CA HIS A 69 7.45 6.78 -3.04
C HIS A 69 6.78 6.91 -1.68
N ARG A 70 6.09 5.87 -1.22
CA ARG A 70 5.40 5.86 0.08
C ARG A 70 6.19 5.09 1.11
N TRP A 71 6.18 5.65 2.31
CA TRP A 71 6.70 5.03 3.52
C TRP A 71 5.70 5.23 4.66
N ILE A 72 5.83 4.39 5.70
CA ILE A 72 5.01 4.49 6.91
C ILE A 72 5.92 4.66 8.11
N TRP A 73 5.55 5.56 9.01
CA TRP A 73 6.20 5.75 10.29
C TRP A 73 5.31 5.20 11.41
N TYR A 74 5.90 4.44 12.32
CA TYR A 74 5.24 3.99 13.55
C TYR A 74 6.27 3.85 14.67
N ASP A 75 5.98 4.47 15.81
CA ASP A 75 6.72 4.30 17.07
C ASP A 75 8.25 4.47 16.91
N GLY A 76 8.66 5.52 16.19
CA GLY A 76 10.08 5.84 15.97
C GLY A 76 10.72 5.18 14.74
N TYR A 77 10.01 4.30 14.03
CA TYR A 77 10.56 3.58 12.88
C TYR A 77 9.88 3.96 11.56
N TYR A 78 10.70 4.17 10.54
CA TYR A 78 10.33 4.34 9.13
C TYR A 78 10.47 3.00 8.42
N LEU A 79 9.39 2.57 7.77
CA LEU A 79 9.31 1.34 7.00
C LEU A 79 9.10 1.69 5.53
N GLU A 80 10.02 1.24 4.67
CA GLU A 80 9.99 1.48 3.23
C GLU A 80 10.08 0.16 2.46
N PHE A 81 9.56 0.15 1.24
CA PHE A 81 9.70 -0.97 0.32
C PHE A 81 9.90 -0.48 -1.11
N GLY A 82 10.83 -1.07 -1.84
CA GLY A 82 11.14 -0.63 -3.20
C GLY A 82 12.14 0.52 -3.25
N THR A 83 13.04 0.59 -2.27
CA THR A 83 14.14 1.57 -2.24
C THR A 83 15.28 1.13 -3.17
N ARG A 84 16.05 2.07 -3.74
CA ARG A 84 17.25 1.72 -4.53
C ARG A 84 18.40 1.30 -3.59
N PRO A 85 19.32 0.41 -4.02
CA PRO A 85 19.42 -0.18 -5.37
C PRO A 85 18.65 -1.50 -5.55
N HIS A 86 18.21 -2.17 -4.48
CA HIS A 86 17.70 -3.56 -4.57
C HIS A 86 16.18 -3.70 -4.59
N ALA A 87 15.44 -2.59 -4.55
CA ALA A 87 13.99 -2.57 -4.43
C ALA A 87 13.47 -3.37 -3.23
N SER A 88 14.25 -3.41 -2.14
CA SER A 88 13.99 -4.23 -0.96
C SER A 88 13.22 -3.47 0.11
N VAL A 89 12.87 -4.18 1.19
CA VAL A 89 12.39 -3.57 2.44
C VAL A 89 13.54 -2.88 3.16
N VAL A 90 13.28 -1.69 3.72
CA VAL A 90 14.21 -0.95 4.56
C VAL A 90 13.51 -0.45 5.81
N ILE A 91 14.18 -0.59 6.95
CA ILE A 91 13.70 -0.21 8.28
C ILE A 91 14.75 0.69 8.90
N ARG A 92 14.36 1.90 9.32
CA ARG A 92 15.26 2.90 9.92
C ARG A 92 14.58 3.64 11.05
N ASN A 93 15.34 4.12 12.03
CA ASN A 93 14.84 4.90 13.16
C ASN A 93 15.20 6.40 13.09
N THR A 94 15.88 6.84 12.03
CA THR A 94 16.25 8.25 11.82
C THR A 94 15.31 8.93 10.84
N HIS A 95 15.26 8.40 9.62
CA HIS A 95 14.48 8.90 8.50
C HIS A 95 14.40 7.81 7.42
N PRO A 96 13.46 7.90 6.46
CA PRO A 96 13.39 6.97 5.35
C PRO A 96 14.70 6.98 4.54
N MET A 97 15.16 5.83 4.04
CA MET A 97 16.36 5.71 3.20
C MET A 97 16.34 6.63 2.00
N VAL A 98 15.20 6.78 1.33
CA VAL A 98 15.11 7.72 0.21
C VAL A 98 15.34 9.17 0.66
N GLY A 99 15.11 9.45 1.95
CA GLY A 99 15.35 10.74 2.59
C GLY A 99 16.81 11.15 2.69
N ASP A 100 17.78 10.23 2.55
CA ASP A 100 19.22 10.57 2.47
C ASP A 100 19.53 11.51 1.29
N PHE A 101 18.64 11.53 0.30
CA PHE A 101 18.89 12.14 -0.99
C PHE A 101 17.75 13.04 -1.47
N CYS A 102 16.52 12.76 -1.01
CA CYS A 102 15.32 13.45 -1.45
C CYS A 102 14.57 14.07 -0.30
N PRO A 103 13.91 15.23 -0.50
CA PRO A 103 13.03 15.79 0.53
C PRO A 103 11.92 14.81 0.92
N ILE A 104 11.79 14.58 2.22
CA ILE A 104 10.73 13.76 2.82
C ILE A 104 9.58 14.66 3.28
N LYS A 105 8.35 14.16 3.17
CA LYS A 105 7.18 14.86 3.68
C LYS A 105 6.25 13.88 4.41
N PRO A 106 6.22 13.88 5.76
CA PRO A 106 5.18 13.18 6.50
C PRO A 106 3.81 13.83 6.24
N GLU A 107 2.75 13.02 6.32
CA GLU A 107 1.39 13.53 6.37
C GLU A 107 1.14 14.23 7.72
N LYS A 108 0.39 15.33 7.69
CA LYS A 108 0.17 16.19 8.86
C LYS A 108 -0.63 15.48 9.96
N ASN A 109 -1.61 14.68 9.55
CA ASN A 109 -2.50 13.97 10.45
C ASN A 109 -2.07 12.50 10.52
N PRO A 110 -2.26 11.84 11.69
CA PRO A 110 -2.04 10.40 11.78
C PRO A 110 -2.98 9.68 10.81
N ALA A 111 -2.47 8.61 10.19
CA ALA A 111 -3.27 7.72 9.35
C ALA A 111 -4.14 6.79 10.20
N GLY A 112 -3.74 6.56 11.45
CA GLY A 112 -4.49 5.80 12.45
C GLY A 112 -3.69 5.62 13.73
N PHE A 113 -4.20 4.77 14.62
CA PHE A 113 -3.55 4.39 15.87
C PHE A 113 -3.51 2.87 15.98
N SER A 114 -2.51 2.36 16.71
CA SER A 114 -2.31 0.93 16.90
C SER A 114 -1.87 0.62 18.33
N VAL A 115 -2.34 -0.51 18.84
CA VAL A 115 -1.90 -1.08 20.12
C VAL A 115 -0.76 -2.10 19.95
N LEU A 116 -0.38 -2.42 18.71
CA LEU A 116 0.65 -3.41 18.44
C LEU A 116 2.03 -2.89 18.87
N PRO A 117 2.90 -3.74 19.42
CA PRO A 117 4.28 -3.37 19.67
C PRO A 117 5.01 -3.13 18.34
N VAL A 118 6.01 -2.23 18.34
CA VAL A 118 6.74 -1.86 17.12
C VAL A 118 7.50 -3.05 16.52
N GLU A 119 7.95 -3.97 17.35
CA GLU A 119 8.61 -5.22 16.97
C GLU A 119 7.71 -6.06 16.05
N CYS A 120 6.39 -6.01 16.25
CA CYS A 120 5.44 -6.71 15.38
C CYS A 120 5.52 -6.16 13.95
N ILE A 121 5.42 -4.84 13.77
CA ILE A 121 5.39 -4.25 12.42
C ILE A 121 6.77 -4.31 11.76
N ILE A 122 7.85 -4.24 12.54
CA ILE A 122 9.22 -4.50 12.06
C ILE A 122 9.32 -5.93 11.54
N GLY A 123 8.79 -6.91 12.29
CA GLY A 123 8.72 -8.31 11.87
C GLY A 123 7.90 -8.50 10.58
N CYS A 124 6.74 -7.84 10.49
CA CYS A 124 5.93 -7.83 9.26
C CYS A 124 6.73 -7.27 8.08
N ALA A 125 7.44 -6.15 8.28
CA ALA A 125 8.26 -5.57 7.22
C ALA A 125 9.38 -6.51 6.78
N ARG A 126 10.13 -7.10 7.71
CA ARG A 126 11.20 -8.08 7.39
C ARG A 126 10.70 -9.29 6.60
N ASN A 127 9.50 -9.77 6.94
CA ASN A 127 8.90 -10.94 6.30
C ASN A 127 8.10 -10.63 5.03
N TYR A 128 7.93 -9.36 4.68
CA TYR A 128 7.02 -8.93 3.62
C TYR A 128 7.32 -9.58 2.27
N GLU A 129 8.58 -9.56 1.82
CA GLU A 129 8.97 -10.11 0.52
C GLU A 129 8.76 -11.63 0.45
N ARG A 130 8.96 -12.33 1.58
CA ARG A 130 8.70 -13.78 1.68
C ARG A 130 7.22 -14.11 1.52
N VAL A 131 6.34 -13.25 2.03
CA VAL A 131 4.88 -13.48 2.02
C VAL A 131 4.21 -12.96 0.74
N PHE A 132 4.63 -11.80 0.24
CA PHE A 132 3.96 -11.11 -0.87
C PHE A 132 4.79 -11.06 -2.16
N GLY A 133 6.02 -11.59 -2.13
CA GLY A 133 6.93 -11.64 -3.27
C GLY A 133 7.82 -10.40 -3.41
N LYS A 134 8.64 -10.41 -4.47
CA LYS A 134 9.57 -9.30 -4.78
C LYS A 134 8.85 -8.05 -5.25
N PHE A 135 9.55 -6.93 -5.24
CA PHE A 135 9.04 -5.66 -5.72
C PHE A 135 8.62 -5.70 -7.20
N SER A 136 7.46 -5.13 -7.50
CA SER A 136 6.95 -4.92 -8.84
C SER A 136 6.25 -3.57 -8.89
N LYS A 137 6.57 -2.74 -9.91
CA LYS A 137 6.02 -1.38 -10.05
C LYS A 137 4.50 -1.33 -10.05
N THR A 138 3.83 -2.39 -10.54
CA THR A 138 2.36 -2.43 -10.68
C THR A 138 1.65 -3.35 -9.69
N LYS A 139 2.29 -4.45 -9.25
CA LYS A 139 1.62 -5.49 -8.44
C LYS A 139 2.00 -5.48 -6.96
N ASN A 140 3.26 -5.20 -6.65
CA ASN A 140 3.80 -5.27 -5.30
C ASN A 140 4.81 -4.12 -5.08
N ASN A 141 4.29 -2.92 -4.86
CA ASN A 141 5.09 -1.69 -4.80
C ASN A 141 4.99 -1.03 -3.40
N CYS A 142 5.66 0.12 -3.24
CA CYS A 142 5.66 0.90 -1.99
C CYS A 142 4.26 1.28 -1.49
N HIS A 143 3.28 1.50 -2.38
CA HIS A 143 1.90 1.79 -1.98
C HIS A 143 1.21 0.56 -1.41
N MET A 144 1.37 -0.60 -2.07
CA MET A 144 0.81 -1.86 -1.58
C MET A 144 1.41 -2.26 -0.24
N PHE A 145 2.71 -2.06 -0.08
CA PHE A 145 3.41 -2.27 1.19
C PHE A 145 2.85 -1.38 2.30
N THR A 146 2.84 -0.06 2.09
CA THR A 146 2.37 0.89 3.11
C THR A 146 0.91 0.69 3.48
N ASN A 147 0.05 0.40 2.51
CA ASN A 147 -1.36 0.10 2.77
C ASN A 147 -1.52 -1.18 3.61
N ARG A 148 -0.75 -2.24 3.35
CA ARG A 148 -0.79 -3.48 4.15
C ARG A 148 -0.28 -3.27 5.57
N MET A 149 0.79 -2.50 5.75
CA MET A 149 1.28 -2.16 7.08
C MET A 149 0.25 -1.34 7.86
N ALA A 150 -0.39 -0.35 7.21
CA ALA A 150 -1.45 0.43 7.82
C ALA A 150 -2.67 -0.42 8.18
N ASP A 151 -3.05 -1.38 7.33
CA ASP A 151 -4.15 -2.32 7.59
C ASP A 151 -3.89 -3.16 8.86
N ILE A 152 -2.68 -3.71 8.99
CA ILE A 152 -2.23 -4.44 10.19
C ILE A 152 -2.29 -3.53 11.42
N LEU A 153 -1.73 -2.33 11.34
CA LEU A 153 -1.70 -1.39 12.46
C LEU A 153 -3.10 -0.94 12.88
N CYS A 154 -4.01 -0.76 11.91
CA CYS A 154 -5.35 -0.23 12.12
C CYS A 154 -6.32 -1.28 12.68
N HIS A 155 -6.18 -2.54 12.28
CA HIS A 155 -7.21 -3.56 12.52
C HIS A 155 -6.80 -4.71 13.43
N ASN A 156 -5.49 -4.92 13.65
CA ASN A 156 -5.04 -6.02 14.48
C ASN A 156 -4.68 -5.56 15.90
N THR A 157 -5.13 -6.33 16.88
CA THR A 157 -4.72 -6.21 18.29
C THR A 157 -3.68 -7.26 18.68
N VAL A 158 -3.50 -8.29 17.84
CA VAL A 158 -2.52 -9.38 18.00
C VAL A 158 -1.64 -9.43 16.77
N CYS A 159 -0.34 -9.66 16.96
CA CYS A 159 0.60 -9.70 15.85
C CYS A 159 0.33 -10.88 14.91
N PRO A 160 0.22 -10.67 13.58
CA PRO A 160 0.05 -11.78 12.65
C PRO A 160 1.20 -12.76 12.72
N ASN A 161 0.91 -14.06 12.65
CA ASN A 161 1.92 -15.12 12.77
C ASN A 161 3.08 -14.97 11.77
N TRP A 162 2.79 -14.52 10.54
CA TRP A 162 3.82 -14.36 9.52
C TRP A 162 4.80 -13.21 9.79
N CYS A 163 4.46 -12.29 10.70
CA CYS A 163 5.35 -11.21 11.12
C CYS A 163 6.42 -11.70 12.11
N MET A 164 6.17 -12.81 12.81
CA MET A 164 7.07 -13.39 13.83
C MET A 164 7.90 -14.57 13.28
N ALA A 165 7.81 -14.84 11.99
CA ALA A 165 8.47 -15.96 11.32
C ALA A 165 9.89 -15.64 10.84
#